data_AF-L7J0P1-F1
#
_entry.id   AF-L7J0P1-F1
#
_cell.length_a   1.000
_cell.length_b   1.000
_cell.length_c   1.000
_cell.angle_alpha   90.00
_cell.angle_beta   90.00
_cell.angle_gamma   90.00
#
_symmetry.space_group_name_H-M   'P 1'
#
loop_
_entity.id
_entity.type
_entity.pdbx_description
1 polymer ?
#
loop_
_entity_poly.entity_id
_entity_poly.type
_entity_poly.pdbx_seq_one_letter_code
_entity_poly.pdbx_strand_id
1 'polypeptide(L)'
;MFAQQQGNGSLDLAKHLRYFTRCMRTLLPQQYTSNDSTRMALGFFIISGIDLLTQDASSTDPKNSKNASSISATDRSNFRDWVLSCQHTAGGFAGSTTHTLPPHEYDGWDFGSLRTEPGNSNCSNIAATAFALLLLALLADQASGEAVFYGVDRVATLRWLKKLQRPDGSFGEVLVDIPNIDSHDANKKGPGSVTETIAGGRDMRYCYLAAIIRWILRGDMQPEDPGWVEDIDVEALVRHIRAGQTFDGGVAESSMHESHAGYAYCAVSALSLLSRPLEGNVAETQTGPPQSSVNIPYILHFLASRQFEYTDVLSDEDDDEENFFQPDSLSRLSLTDEYPPFVGFNGRVNKVADTCYCWWVCGTAEILRQMHSSEGVYVSMAQESARRFLMDKTQHLIGGFSKHPGGPPDVYHAYFGLSALAVLGEPGLKPFDVGLCVSKDTIAKIETGRRGLFRRMSTNAESSKPSANKSITGARQLSRRDLLSMGEDIAGCNVNDMKQRQTSEGPALLEQIVQRARNSLQVS
;
A
#
# COMPACT_ATOMS: atom_id res chain seq x y z
N MET A 1 -16.58 15.00 -23.80
CA MET A 1 -17.71 14.60 -24.67
C MET A 1 -17.26 13.80 -25.92
N PHE A 2 -16.12 13.10 -25.89
CA PHE A 2 -15.62 12.35 -27.08
C PHE A 2 -15.87 10.83 -27.03
N ALA A 3 -16.40 10.28 -25.94
CA ALA A 3 -16.45 8.82 -25.73
C ALA A 3 -17.70 8.09 -26.26
N GLN A 4 -18.61 8.75 -27.00
CA GLN A 4 -19.94 8.17 -27.27
C GLN A 4 -20.30 7.90 -28.74
N GLN A 5 -19.41 8.09 -29.73
CA GLN A 5 -19.85 8.04 -31.13
C GLN A 5 -19.15 7.07 -32.10
N GLN A 6 -18.26 6.20 -31.65
CA GLN A 6 -17.77 5.10 -32.49
C GLN A 6 -17.77 3.83 -31.63
N GLY A 7 -18.07 2.67 -32.21
CA GLY A 7 -18.30 1.40 -31.52
C GLY A 7 -17.08 0.85 -30.76
N ASN A 8 -16.70 1.54 -29.69
CA ASN A 8 -15.53 1.34 -28.85
C ASN A 8 -15.96 0.59 -27.60
N GLY A 9 -15.22 -0.43 -27.16
CA GLY A 9 -15.53 -1.18 -25.95
C GLY A 9 -15.88 -0.30 -24.76
N SER A 10 -16.89 -0.73 -24.01
CA SER A 10 -17.36 -0.08 -22.80
C SER A 10 -16.87 -0.84 -21.56
N LEU A 11 -16.55 -0.09 -20.51
CA LEU A 11 -16.29 -0.67 -19.21
C LEU A 11 -17.58 -1.26 -18.64
N ASP A 12 -17.66 -2.58 -18.48
CA ASP A 12 -18.81 -3.20 -17.82
C ASP A 12 -18.65 -3.10 -16.28
N LEU A 13 -18.93 -1.92 -15.74
CA LEU A 13 -18.81 -1.60 -14.31
C LEU A 13 -19.50 -2.66 -13.43
N ALA A 14 -20.67 -3.14 -13.86
CA ALA A 14 -21.45 -4.12 -13.11
C ALA A 14 -20.76 -5.49 -13.06
N LYS A 15 -20.18 -5.96 -14.17
CA LYS A 15 -19.40 -7.20 -14.19
C LYS A 15 -18.14 -7.09 -13.34
N HIS A 16 -17.37 -6.02 -13.50
CA HIS A 16 -16.15 -5.80 -12.70
C HIS A 16 -16.46 -5.74 -11.20
N LEU A 17 -17.52 -5.05 -10.83
CA LEU A 17 -17.92 -4.98 -9.42
C LEU A 17 -18.38 -6.32 -8.89
N ARG A 18 -19.12 -7.12 -9.69
CA ARG A 18 -19.46 -8.51 -9.33
C ARG A 18 -18.22 -9.38 -9.18
N TYR A 19 -17.23 -9.22 -10.06
CA TYR A 19 -15.97 -9.95 -10.00
C TYR A 19 -15.25 -9.70 -8.66
N PHE A 20 -15.00 -8.45 -8.30
CA PHE A 20 -14.34 -8.13 -7.03
C PHE A 20 -15.20 -8.49 -5.82
N THR A 21 -16.52 -8.30 -5.89
CA THR A 21 -17.44 -8.72 -4.81
C THR A 21 -17.39 -10.24 -4.59
N ARG A 22 -17.27 -11.04 -5.66
CA ARG A 22 -17.07 -12.48 -5.56
C ARG A 22 -15.72 -12.80 -4.91
N CYS A 23 -14.64 -12.13 -5.33
CA CYS A 23 -13.31 -12.30 -4.74
C CYS A 23 -13.29 -11.94 -3.24
N MET A 24 -14.11 -10.97 -2.81
CA MET A 24 -14.24 -10.59 -1.40
C MET A 24 -15.05 -11.60 -0.58
N ARG A 25 -16.15 -12.15 -1.14
CA ARG A 25 -17.12 -12.97 -0.39
C ARG A 25 -16.87 -14.47 -0.43
N THR A 26 -16.07 -14.94 -1.37
CA THR A 26 -15.83 -16.37 -1.58
C THR A 26 -14.35 -16.69 -1.50
N LEU A 27 -14.02 -17.97 -1.36
CA LEU A 27 -12.63 -18.41 -1.46
C LEU A 27 -12.09 -18.09 -2.86
N LEU A 28 -10.87 -17.57 -2.91
CA LEU A 28 -10.17 -17.38 -4.16
C LEU A 28 -9.87 -18.74 -4.81
N PRO A 29 -9.75 -18.80 -6.14
CA PRO A 29 -9.36 -20.02 -6.86
C PRO A 29 -8.07 -20.63 -6.32
N GLN A 30 -7.91 -21.96 -6.47
CA GLN A 30 -6.75 -22.71 -5.96
C GLN A 30 -5.39 -22.15 -6.38
N GLN A 31 -5.33 -21.48 -7.54
CA GLN A 31 -4.13 -20.82 -8.06
C GLN A 31 -3.55 -19.77 -7.10
N TYR A 32 -4.35 -19.22 -6.18
CA TYR A 32 -3.87 -18.27 -5.16
C TYR A 32 -3.29 -18.96 -3.91
N THR A 33 -3.21 -20.29 -3.86
CA THR A 33 -2.68 -21.00 -2.69
C THR A 33 -1.22 -20.62 -2.42
N SER A 34 -0.40 -20.45 -3.47
CA SER A 34 0.98 -19.97 -3.36
C SER A 34 1.10 -18.53 -2.85
N ASN A 35 -0.01 -17.78 -2.83
CA ASN A 35 -0.07 -16.38 -2.41
C ASN A 35 -0.49 -16.24 -0.94
N ASP A 36 -0.53 -17.33 -0.17
CA ASP A 36 -0.88 -17.32 1.26
C ASP A 36 -0.09 -16.26 2.03
N SER A 37 1.22 -16.19 1.81
CA SER A 37 2.11 -15.20 2.42
C SER A 37 1.87 -13.74 2.00
N THR A 38 0.97 -13.49 1.05
CA THR A 38 0.70 -12.16 0.46
C THR A 38 -0.79 -11.80 0.46
N ARG A 39 -1.60 -12.47 1.30
CA ARG A 39 -3.05 -12.19 1.43
C ARG A 39 -3.36 -10.71 1.68
N MET A 40 -2.51 -9.99 2.42
CA MET A 40 -2.64 -8.55 2.63
C MET A 40 -2.71 -7.75 1.32
N ALA A 41 -1.87 -8.09 0.34
CA ALA A 41 -1.87 -7.46 -0.97
C ALA A 41 -3.13 -7.83 -1.77
N LEU A 42 -3.56 -9.09 -1.73
CA LEU A 42 -4.80 -9.54 -2.37
C LEU A 42 -6.02 -8.79 -1.80
N GLY A 43 -6.10 -8.66 -0.47
CA GLY A 43 -7.13 -7.90 0.21
C GLY A 43 -7.15 -6.43 -0.24
N PHE A 44 -5.98 -5.80 -0.35
CA PHE A 44 -5.84 -4.46 -0.89
C PHE A 44 -6.42 -4.34 -2.31
N PHE A 45 -5.99 -5.18 -3.26
CA PHE A 45 -6.46 -5.10 -4.64
C PHE A 45 -7.96 -5.33 -4.78
N ILE A 46 -8.52 -6.26 -4.01
CA ILE A 46 -9.95 -6.58 -4.04
C ILE A 46 -10.78 -5.40 -3.52
N ILE A 47 -10.43 -4.88 -2.33
CA ILE A 47 -11.17 -3.81 -1.68
C ILE A 47 -11.01 -2.49 -2.42
N SER A 48 -9.81 -2.21 -2.94
CA SER A 48 -9.56 -1.02 -3.76
C SER A 48 -10.28 -1.08 -5.11
N GLY A 49 -10.38 -2.27 -5.74
CA GLY A 49 -11.19 -2.47 -6.94
C GLY A 49 -12.67 -2.17 -6.71
N ILE A 50 -13.23 -2.62 -5.59
CA ILE A 50 -14.61 -2.29 -5.19
C ILE A 50 -14.75 -0.78 -4.96
N ASP A 51 -13.84 -0.14 -4.23
CA ASP A 51 -13.88 1.29 -3.96
C ASP A 51 -13.84 2.11 -5.25
N LEU A 52 -12.91 1.81 -6.17
CA LEU A 52 -12.73 2.54 -7.42
C LEU A 52 -13.96 2.46 -8.35
N LEU A 53 -14.70 1.36 -8.30
CA LEU A 53 -15.93 1.11 -9.08
C LEU A 53 -17.20 1.64 -8.41
N THR A 54 -17.19 1.87 -7.09
CA THR A 54 -18.38 2.28 -6.34
C THR A 54 -18.56 3.79 -6.44
N GLN A 55 -19.61 4.25 -7.10
CA GLN A 55 -19.94 5.67 -7.15
C GLN A 55 -20.70 6.11 -5.90
N ASP A 56 -20.51 7.36 -5.48
CA ASP A 56 -21.27 7.93 -4.36
C ASP A 56 -22.77 7.97 -4.69
N ALA A 57 -23.59 7.70 -3.67
CA ALA A 57 -25.05 7.67 -3.76
C ALA A 57 -25.69 9.04 -4.12
N SER A 58 -24.89 10.09 -4.32
CA SER A 58 -25.33 11.40 -4.81
C SER A 58 -25.63 11.41 -6.32
N SER A 59 -25.31 10.34 -7.05
CA SER A 59 -25.76 10.17 -8.44
C SER A 59 -27.28 9.95 -8.45
N THR A 60 -28.04 10.94 -8.91
CA THR A 60 -29.51 10.96 -8.97
C THR A 60 -30.11 10.05 -10.04
N ASP A 61 -29.31 9.17 -10.69
CA ASP A 61 -29.81 8.24 -11.69
C ASP A 61 -30.29 6.93 -11.03
N PRO A 62 -31.62 6.67 -10.96
CA PRO A 62 -32.17 5.46 -10.38
C PRO A 62 -31.74 4.17 -11.10
N LYS A 63 -31.13 4.26 -12.30
CA LYS A 63 -30.54 3.09 -12.99
C LYS A 63 -29.18 2.66 -12.39
N ASN A 64 -28.44 3.56 -11.74
CA ASN A 64 -27.14 3.25 -11.12
C ASN A 64 -27.25 2.67 -9.70
N SER A 65 -28.40 2.82 -9.03
CA SER A 65 -28.64 2.27 -7.68
C SER A 65 -28.50 0.74 -7.60
N LYS A 66 -28.67 0.00 -8.72
CA LYS A 66 -28.53 -1.46 -8.77
C LYS A 66 -27.08 -1.96 -8.75
N ASN A 67 -26.10 -1.08 -8.94
CA ASN A 67 -24.67 -1.39 -8.92
C ASN A 67 -24.00 -0.95 -7.61
N ALA A 68 -24.74 -0.64 -6.55
CA ALA A 68 -24.16 -0.31 -5.24
C ALA A 68 -23.76 -1.58 -4.48
N SER A 69 -22.68 -2.26 -4.89
CA SER A 69 -22.03 -3.23 -3.99
C SER A 69 -21.13 -2.47 -3.03
N SER A 70 -21.71 -1.94 -1.97
CA SER A 70 -20.94 -1.34 -0.88
C SER A 70 -20.51 -2.43 0.10
N ILE A 71 -19.26 -2.36 0.54
CA ILE A 71 -18.75 -3.20 1.63
C ILE A 71 -19.55 -2.84 2.89
N SER A 72 -20.21 -3.83 3.49
CA SER A 72 -21.09 -3.61 4.64
C SER A 72 -20.29 -3.12 5.85
N ALA A 73 -20.95 -2.43 6.80
CA ALA A 73 -20.27 -1.98 8.01
C ALA A 73 -19.66 -3.15 8.82
N THR A 74 -20.37 -4.28 8.87
CA THR A 74 -19.88 -5.53 9.49
C THR A 74 -18.65 -6.07 8.77
N ASP A 75 -18.67 -6.15 7.43
CA ASP A 75 -17.52 -6.61 6.65
C ASP A 75 -16.32 -5.66 6.85
N ARG A 76 -16.55 -4.34 6.89
CA ARG A 76 -15.50 -3.35 7.17
C ARG A 76 -14.84 -3.58 8.52
N SER A 77 -15.64 -3.80 9.57
CA SER A 77 -15.14 -4.11 10.91
C SER A 77 -14.33 -5.41 10.90
N ASN A 78 -14.88 -6.49 10.35
CA ASN A 78 -14.22 -7.79 10.31
C ASN A 78 -12.89 -7.75 9.55
N PHE A 79 -12.86 -7.07 8.40
CA PHE A 79 -11.62 -6.93 7.62
C PHE A 79 -10.62 -6.03 8.33
N ARG A 80 -11.06 -4.99 9.05
CA ARG A 80 -10.18 -4.16 9.88
C ARG A 80 -9.53 -5.01 10.97
N ASP A 81 -10.32 -5.80 11.68
CA ASP A 81 -9.83 -6.67 12.75
C ASP A 81 -8.84 -7.71 12.20
N TRP A 82 -9.13 -8.28 11.03
CA TRP A 82 -8.19 -9.15 10.31
C TRP A 82 -6.87 -8.44 9.99
N VAL A 83 -6.89 -7.23 9.44
CA VAL A 83 -5.67 -6.47 9.14
C VAL A 83 -4.86 -6.22 10.41
N LEU A 84 -5.51 -5.76 11.49
CA LEU A 84 -4.85 -5.50 12.77
C LEU A 84 -4.30 -6.76 13.44
N SER A 85 -4.92 -7.92 13.23
CA SER A 85 -4.42 -9.21 13.72
C SER A 85 -3.11 -9.67 13.06
N CYS A 86 -2.77 -9.09 11.91
CA CYS A 86 -1.50 -9.32 11.23
C CYS A 86 -0.37 -8.40 11.74
N GLN A 87 -0.66 -7.46 12.64
CA GLN A 87 0.35 -6.57 13.19
C GLN A 87 1.28 -7.32 14.14
N HIS A 88 2.58 -7.12 13.96
CA HIS A 88 3.60 -7.76 14.77
C HIS A 88 4.04 -6.87 15.93
N THR A 89 4.31 -7.47 17.09
CA THR A 89 4.68 -6.75 18.34
C THR A 89 6.00 -5.99 18.24
N ALA A 90 6.93 -6.46 17.41
CA ALA A 90 8.19 -5.78 17.11
C ALA A 90 8.08 -4.67 16.04
N GLY A 91 6.89 -4.44 15.48
CA GLY A 91 6.61 -3.45 14.44
C GLY A 91 6.35 -4.08 13.06
N GLY A 92 5.58 -3.36 12.24
CA GLY A 92 5.17 -3.82 10.92
C GLY A 92 4.03 -4.85 10.95
N PHE A 93 3.65 -5.34 9.77
CA PHE A 93 2.60 -6.32 9.58
C PHE A 93 3.11 -7.52 8.79
N ALA A 94 2.60 -8.70 9.11
CA ALA A 94 2.78 -9.89 8.32
C ALA A 94 1.78 -9.93 7.14
N GLY A 95 2.13 -10.66 6.09
CA GLY A 95 1.29 -10.78 4.89
C GLY A 95 0.04 -11.65 5.05
N SER A 96 -0.03 -12.42 6.14
CA SER A 96 -1.14 -13.31 6.48
C SER A 96 -1.13 -13.64 7.96
N THR A 97 -2.31 -13.97 8.50
CA THR A 97 -2.48 -14.49 9.86
C THR A 97 -1.81 -15.84 10.08
N THR A 98 -1.44 -16.56 9.01
CA THR A 98 -0.64 -17.80 9.09
C THR A 98 0.81 -17.54 9.52
N HIS A 99 1.26 -16.29 9.48
CA HIS A 99 2.60 -15.88 9.88
C HIS A 99 2.63 -15.18 11.25
N THR A 100 1.47 -14.94 11.88
CA THR A 100 1.39 -14.31 13.20
C THR A 100 0.99 -15.34 14.25
N LEU A 101 1.61 -15.25 15.42
CA LEU A 101 1.17 -16.00 16.58
C LEU A 101 0.09 -15.20 17.34
N PRO A 102 -0.76 -15.86 18.13
CA PRO A 102 -1.60 -15.15 19.09
C PRO A 102 -0.77 -14.24 20.01
N PRO A 103 -1.26 -13.05 20.40
CA PRO A 103 -0.51 -12.11 21.25
C PRO A 103 0.08 -12.73 22.52
N HIS A 104 -0.65 -13.65 23.16
CA HIS A 104 -0.22 -14.33 24.38
C HIS A 104 0.88 -15.39 24.15
N GLU A 105 1.11 -15.82 22.91
CA GLU A 105 2.23 -16.71 22.58
C GLU A 105 3.54 -15.93 22.39
N TYR A 106 3.46 -14.62 22.19
CA TYR A 106 4.62 -13.74 22.31
C TYR A 106 4.95 -13.41 23.79
N ASP A 107 4.06 -13.72 24.73
CA ASP A 107 4.28 -13.56 26.16
C ASP A 107 5.06 -14.78 26.70
N GLY A 108 6.40 -14.71 26.70
CA GLY A 108 7.27 -15.87 26.93
C GLY A 108 8.59 -15.56 27.64
N TRP A 109 8.51 -14.75 28.70
CA TRP A 109 9.56 -14.34 29.64
C TRP A 109 10.68 -15.39 29.89
N ASP A 110 11.91 -15.03 29.57
CA ASP A 110 13.11 -15.75 30.02
C ASP A 110 13.59 -15.20 31.38
N PHE A 111 13.47 -16.01 32.44
CA PHE A 111 13.90 -15.66 33.80
C PHE A 111 15.42 -15.54 33.96
N GLY A 112 16.22 -16.01 33.00
CA GLY A 112 17.68 -15.93 33.03
C GLY A 112 18.27 -14.63 32.47
N SER A 113 17.60 -14.00 31.50
CA SER A 113 18.18 -12.89 30.72
C SER A 113 17.57 -11.51 30.96
N LEU A 114 16.44 -11.40 31.69
CA LEU A 114 15.74 -10.15 32.00
C LEU A 114 15.46 -9.25 30.76
N ARG A 115 15.26 -9.85 29.57
CA ARG A 115 14.80 -9.14 28.39
C ARG A 115 13.41 -9.63 27.99
N THR A 116 12.49 -8.69 27.77
CA THR A 116 11.39 -8.92 26.83
C THR A 116 12.04 -8.96 25.46
N GLU A 117 12.42 -10.12 24.94
CA GLU A 117 12.70 -10.20 23.51
C GLU A 117 11.32 -10.00 22.85
N PRO A 118 11.06 -8.86 22.17
CA PRO A 118 9.88 -8.78 21.32
C PRO A 118 9.88 -10.02 20.43
N GLY A 119 8.71 -10.59 20.14
CA GLY A 119 8.61 -11.67 19.17
C GLY A 119 9.50 -11.38 17.96
N ASN A 120 10.07 -12.42 17.38
CA ASN A 120 10.98 -12.21 16.27
C ASN A 120 10.25 -11.50 15.10
N SER A 121 10.76 -10.37 14.61
CA SER A 121 10.12 -9.60 13.53
C SER A 121 10.19 -10.29 12.16
N ASN A 122 10.67 -11.54 12.09
CA ASN A 122 10.86 -12.30 10.86
C ASN A 122 9.61 -12.49 10.00
N CYS A 123 8.42 -12.32 10.58
CA CYS A 123 7.18 -12.37 9.83
C CYS A 123 6.67 -11.00 9.34
N SER A 124 7.15 -9.90 9.92
CA SER A 124 6.83 -8.55 9.44
C SER A 124 7.49 -8.31 8.10
N ASN A 125 6.70 -7.87 7.12
CA ASN A 125 7.15 -7.64 5.76
C ASN A 125 6.80 -6.22 5.31
N ILE A 126 7.73 -5.55 4.62
CA ILE A 126 7.56 -4.16 4.18
C ILE A 126 6.38 -3.97 3.23
N ALA A 127 6.12 -4.91 2.33
CA ALA A 127 4.97 -4.85 1.43
C ALA A 127 3.66 -5.03 2.21
N ALA A 128 3.59 -6.05 3.06
CA ALA A 128 2.42 -6.28 3.91
C ALA A 128 2.11 -5.07 4.80
N THR A 129 3.13 -4.42 5.35
CA THR A 129 2.97 -3.22 6.18
C THR A 129 2.37 -2.05 5.39
N ALA A 130 2.89 -1.77 4.19
CA ALA A 130 2.34 -0.70 3.35
C ALA A 130 0.89 -1.00 2.94
N PHE A 131 0.60 -2.24 2.50
CA PHE A 131 -0.76 -2.63 2.12
C PHE A 131 -1.73 -2.62 3.30
N ALA A 132 -1.29 -3.02 4.50
CA ALA A 132 -2.12 -2.93 5.71
C ALA A 132 -2.58 -1.49 5.97
N LEU A 133 -1.66 -0.52 5.88
CA LEU A 133 -2.00 0.89 6.10
C LEU A 133 -2.98 1.43 5.06
N LEU A 134 -2.77 1.12 3.77
CA LEU A 134 -3.69 1.50 2.70
C LEU A 134 -5.07 0.83 2.89
N LEU A 135 -5.08 -0.44 3.30
CA LEU A 135 -6.30 -1.20 3.52
C LEU A 135 -7.10 -0.69 4.72
N LEU A 136 -6.45 -0.30 5.82
CA LEU A 136 -7.11 0.35 6.95
C LEU A 136 -7.80 1.66 6.54
N ALA A 137 -7.20 2.43 5.63
CA ALA A 137 -7.82 3.64 5.09
C ALA A 137 -9.00 3.33 4.14
N LEU A 138 -8.89 2.31 3.28
CA LEU A 138 -9.99 1.87 2.41
C LEU A 138 -11.20 1.37 3.22
N LEU A 139 -10.94 0.65 4.31
CA LEU A 139 -11.97 0.07 5.17
C LEU A 139 -12.63 1.10 6.09
N ALA A 140 -11.96 2.22 6.38
CA ALA A 140 -12.52 3.31 7.17
C ALA A 140 -13.81 3.87 6.53
N ASP A 141 -14.82 4.05 7.36
CA ASP A 141 -16.09 4.69 7.03
C ASP A 141 -16.10 6.15 7.49
N GLN A 142 -17.23 6.85 7.26
CA GLN A 142 -17.37 8.25 7.67
C GLN A 142 -17.32 8.42 9.20
N ALA A 143 -17.77 7.41 9.96
CA ALA A 143 -17.74 7.44 11.42
C ALA A 143 -16.32 7.28 11.98
N SER A 144 -15.42 6.66 11.23
CA SER A 144 -14.03 6.44 11.61
C SER A 144 -13.30 7.77 11.86
N GLY A 145 -13.60 8.83 11.08
CA GLY A 145 -13.01 10.16 11.25
C GLY A 145 -11.48 10.12 11.42
N GLU A 146 -10.99 10.61 12.55
CA GLU A 146 -9.57 10.63 12.92
C GLU A 146 -9.02 9.28 13.45
N ALA A 147 -9.86 8.26 13.61
CA ALA A 147 -9.50 6.95 14.15
C ALA A 147 -9.07 5.91 13.09
N VAL A 148 -8.84 6.31 11.83
CA VAL A 148 -8.46 5.41 10.71
C VAL A 148 -7.30 4.46 11.08
N PHE A 149 -6.27 4.98 11.74
CA PHE A 149 -5.09 4.20 12.16
C PHE A 149 -5.11 3.82 13.65
N TYR A 150 -6.27 3.89 14.33
CA TYR A 150 -6.38 3.42 15.70
C TYR A 150 -6.05 1.93 15.81
N GLY A 151 -5.19 1.56 16.76
CA GLY A 151 -4.68 0.19 16.92
C GLY A 151 -3.38 -0.09 16.18
N VAL A 152 -2.89 0.80 15.31
CA VAL A 152 -1.56 0.68 14.69
C VAL A 152 -0.48 1.12 15.70
N ASP A 153 0.47 0.23 16.01
CA ASP A 153 1.70 0.58 16.74
C ASP A 153 2.67 1.30 15.81
N ARG A 154 2.44 2.61 15.72
CA ARG A 154 3.25 3.52 14.92
C ARG A 154 4.72 3.51 15.33
N VAL A 155 5.03 3.51 16.62
CA VAL A 155 6.42 3.68 17.09
C VAL A 155 7.23 2.44 16.81
N ALA A 156 6.68 1.25 17.10
CA ALA A 156 7.33 0.00 16.76
C ALA A 156 7.52 -0.13 15.24
N THR A 157 6.49 0.20 14.46
CA THR A 157 6.55 0.13 12.99
C THR A 157 7.61 1.06 12.40
N LEU A 158 7.72 2.31 12.87
CA LEU A 158 8.73 3.24 12.35
C LEU A 158 10.17 2.87 12.75
N ARG A 159 10.37 2.35 13.98
CA ARG A 159 11.67 1.82 14.40
C ARG A 159 12.08 0.59 13.60
N TRP A 160 11.13 -0.31 13.34
CA TRP A 160 11.32 -1.46 12.48
C TRP A 160 11.65 -1.05 11.04
N LEU A 161 10.93 -0.07 10.47
CA LEU A 161 11.20 0.43 9.12
C LEU A 161 12.63 0.96 9.00
N LYS A 162 13.10 1.74 10.00
CA LYS A 162 14.46 2.27 10.02
C LYS A 162 15.52 1.17 10.01
N LYS A 163 15.29 0.07 10.74
CA LYS A 163 16.19 -1.09 10.76
C LYS A 163 16.28 -1.83 9.40
N LEU A 164 15.25 -1.73 8.56
CA LEU A 164 15.27 -2.33 7.22
C LEU A 164 16.13 -1.58 6.22
N GLN A 165 16.58 -0.35 6.53
CA GLN A 165 17.41 0.44 5.63
C GLN A 165 18.87 0.03 5.71
N ARG A 166 19.49 -0.20 4.55
CA ARG A 166 20.91 -0.50 4.40
C ARG A 166 21.73 0.80 4.24
N PRO A 167 23.06 0.76 4.48
CA PRO A 167 23.92 1.93 4.31
C PRO A 167 23.95 2.53 2.88
N ASP A 168 23.65 1.72 1.86
CA ASP A 168 23.54 2.19 0.47
C ASP A 168 22.23 2.97 0.19
N GLY A 169 21.29 2.98 1.14
CA GLY A 169 19.99 3.63 1.04
C GLY A 169 18.85 2.70 0.64
N SER A 170 19.17 1.48 0.17
CA SER A 170 18.17 0.47 -0.18
C SER A 170 17.47 -0.09 1.07
N PHE A 171 16.31 -0.72 0.87
CA PHE A 171 15.56 -1.38 1.93
C PHE A 171 15.52 -2.90 1.72
N GLY A 172 15.50 -3.65 2.81
CA GLY A 172 15.16 -5.08 2.80
C GLY A 172 13.65 -5.33 2.94
N GLU A 173 13.29 -6.60 2.84
CA GLU A 173 11.90 -7.06 2.92
C GLU A 173 11.47 -7.32 4.35
N VAL A 174 12.36 -7.98 5.09
CA VAL A 174 12.15 -8.53 6.43
C VAL A 174 13.47 -8.44 7.19
N LEU A 175 13.39 -8.46 8.52
CA LEU A 175 14.54 -8.72 9.39
C LEU A 175 14.59 -10.22 9.67
N VAL A 176 15.77 -10.83 9.66
CA VAL A 176 15.96 -12.24 10.02
C VAL A 176 17.04 -12.40 11.07
N ASP A 177 16.80 -13.30 11.99
CA ASP A 177 17.75 -13.68 13.02
C ASP A 177 18.66 -14.80 12.53
N ILE A 178 19.95 -14.51 12.38
CA ILE A 178 20.97 -15.49 11.96
C ILE A 178 21.79 -15.93 13.16
N PRO A 179 21.80 -17.24 13.52
CA PRO A 179 22.68 -17.76 14.57
C PRO A 179 24.16 -17.56 14.22
N ASN A 180 24.95 -17.10 15.18
CA ASN A 180 26.40 -16.99 15.04
C ASN A 180 27.03 -18.36 15.31
N ILE A 181 27.30 -19.13 14.24
CA ILE A 181 27.80 -20.52 14.32
C ILE A 181 29.30 -20.57 14.63
N ASP A 182 30.08 -19.55 14.25
CA ASP A 182 31.55 -19.51 14.40
C ASP A 182 32.04 -18.19 15.03
N SER A 183 31.97 -18.03 16.36
CA SER A 183 32.58 -16.87 17.04
C SER A 183 34.03 -17.17 17.45
N HIS A 184 34.96 -17.19 16.50
CA HIS A 184 36.40 -17.12 16.81
C HIS A 184 36.86 -15.68 17.13
N ASP A 185 35.99 -14.69 16.94
CA ASP A 185 36.24 -13.28 17.19
C ASP A 185 35.79 -12.88 18.60
N ALA A 186 36.75 -12.57 19.48
CA ALA A 186 36.51 -12.22 20.88
C ALA A 186 35.66 -10.95 21.07
N ASN A 187 35.45 -10.16 20.00
CA ASN A 187 34.61 -8.95 20.00
C ASN A 187 33.18 -9.18 19.51
N LYS A 188 32.81 -10.40 19.08
CA LYS A 188 31.42 -10.77 18.78
C LYS A 188 30.89 -11.68 19.87
N LYS A 189 29.63 -11.44 20.26
CA LYS A 189 28.90 -12.21 21.29
C LYS A 189 29.10 -13.71 21.04
N GLY A 190 29.37 -14.47 22.10
CA GLY A 190 29.86 -15.85 22.02
C GLY A 190 28.96 -16.86 21.31
N PRO A 191 29.35 -18.14 21.29
CA PRO A 191 28.60 -19.22 20.65
C PRO A 191 27.15 -19.26 21.13
N GLY A 192 26.19 -19.28 20.20
CA GLY A 192 24.76 -19.25 20.51
C GLY A 192 24.11 -17.86 20.52
N SER A 193 24.85 -16.80 20.21
CA SER A 193 24.26 -15.48 19.96
C SER A 193 23.64 -15.37 18.57
N VAL A 194 22.67 -14.47 18.41
CA VAL A 194 21.94 -14.22 17.15
C VAL A 194 22.26 -12.81 16.65
N THR A 195 22.38 -12.66 15.33
CA THR A 195 22.54 -11.37 14.66
C THR A 195 21.30 -11.07 13.81
N GLU A 196 20.56 -10.02 14.20
CA GLU A 196 19.47 -9.47 13.37
C GLU A 196 20.07 -8.95 12.05
N THR A 197 19.57 -9.47 10.93
CA THR A 197 20.10 -9.23 9.59
C THR A 197 18.99 -8.81 8.64
N ILE A 198 19.27 -7.84 7.77
CA ILE A 198 18.30 -7.39 6.75
C ILE A 198 18.28 -8.39 5.60
N ALA A 199 17.16 -9.09 5.39
CA ALA A 199 16.97 -10.04 4.30
C ALA A 199 16.09 -9.48 3.17
N GLY A 200 16.08 -10.18 2.03
CA GLY A 200 15.40 -9.77 0.80
C GLY A 200 16.27 -8.92 -0.12
N GLY A 201 15.66 -8.49 -1.23
CA GLY A 201 16.33 -7.72 -2.28
C GLY A 201 16.77 -6.31 -1.86
N ARG A 202 17.24 -5.53 -2.84
CA ARG A 202 17.60 -4.10 -2.71
C ARG A 202 16.77 -3.21 -3.62
N ASP A 203 15.59 -3.70 -4.00
CA ASP A 203 14.90 -3.17 -5.17
C ASP A 203 14.06 -1.93 -4.92
N MET A 204 13.67 -1.25 -6.00
CA MET A 204 12.89 -0.02 -5.95
C MET A 204 11.50 -0.20 -5.32
N ARG A 205 10.93 -1.42 -5.31
CA ARG A 205 9.63 -1.68 -4.66
C ARG A 205 9.76 -1.40 -3.17
N TYR A 206 10.83 -1.84 -2.52
CA TYR A 206 11.02 -1.60 -1.08
C TYR A 206 11.27 -0.13 -0.77
N CYS A 207 11.91 0.60 -1.69
CA CYS A 207 12.06 2.06 -1.60
C CYS A 207 10.69 2.77 -1.64
N TYR A 208 9.82 2.36 -2.57
CA TYR A 208 8.45 2.87 -2.68
C TYR A 208 7.61 2.54 -1.44
N LEU A 209 7.64 1.29 -0.99
CA LEU A 209 6.89 0.82 0.17
C LEU A 209 7.36 1.52 1.46
N ALA A 210 8.68 1.75 1.61
CA ALA A 210 9.22 2.56 2.70
C ALA A 210 8.71 4.01 2.66
N ALA A 211 8.67 4.62 1.47
CA ALA A 211 8.14 5.98 1.30
C ALA A 211 6.65 6.06 1.64
N ILE A 212 5.84 5.04 1.31
CA ILE A 212 4.43 4.93 1.72
C ILE A 212 4.32 4.91 3.24
N ILE A 213 5.02 3.99 3.91
CA ILE A 213 4.94 3.82 5.37
C ILE A 213 5.39 5.11 6.07
N ARG A 214 6.52 5.67 5.63
CA ARG A 214 7.04 6.95 6.14
C ARG A 214 6.03 8.07 5.94
N TRP A 215 5.47 8.22 4.74
CA TRP A 215 4.50 9.29 4.46
C TRP A 215 3.27 9.13 5.36
N ILE A 216 2.67 7.95 5.43
CA ILE A 216 1.46 7.71 6.24
C ILE A 216 1.72 7.89 7.75
N LEU A 217 2.77 7.26 8.30
CA LEU A 217 2.93 7.16 9.76
C LEU A 217 3.86 8.23 10.34
N ARG A 218 4.93 8.60 9.64
CA ARG A 218 5.96 9.50 10.17
C ARG A 218 5.66 10.95 9.81
N GLY A 219 5.38 11.24 8.54
CA GLY A 219 5.21 12.60 8.05
C GLY A 219 6.49 13.45 8.11
N ASP A 220 6.37 14.70 8.53
CA ASP A 220 7.42 15.74 8.55
C ASP A 220 7.84 16.13 9.98
N MET A 221 7.42 15.34 10.98
CA MET A 221 7.71 15.58 12.41
C MET A 221 9.18 15.93 12.70
N GLN A 222 9.38 16.92 13.55
CA GLN A 222 10.68 17.38 14.03
C GLN A 222 11.02 16.78 15.41
N PRO A 223 12.30 16.71 15.80
CA PRO A 223 12.72 16.13 17.09
C PRO A 223 11.97 16.65 18.32
N GLU A 224 11.51 17.90 18.27
CA GLU A 224 10.72 18.58 19.29
C GLU A 224 9.23 18.17 19.33
N ASP A 225 8.71 17.51 18.29
CA ASP A 225 7.30 17.17 18.20
C ASP A 225 6.92 16.02 19.13
N PRO A 226 5.76 16.10 19.81
CA PRO A 226 5.24 15.00 20.62
C PRO A 226 5.08 13.71 19.81
N GLY A 227 5.74 12.64 20.25
CA GLY A 227 5.70 11.36 19.55
C GLY A 227 6.66 11.26 18.36
N TRP A 228 7.66 12.14 18.28
CA TRP A 228 8.75 12.01 17.31
C TRP A 228 9.42 10.63 17.35
N VAL A 229 9.74 10.11 16.17
CA VAL A 229 10.52 8.90 15.97
C VAL A 229 11.59 9.22 14.93
N GLU A 230 12.81 8.73 15.18
CA GLU A 230 13.93 8.91 14.27
C GLU A 230 13.59 8.40 12.87
N ASP A 231 13.90 9.20 11.86
CA ASP A 231 13.53 8.93 10.48
C ASP A 231 14.51 7.96 9.80
N ILE A 232 14.13 7.48 8.62
CA ILE A 232 15.04 6.85 7.67
C ILE A 232 16.01 7.88 7.09
N ASP A 233 17.14 7.43 6.55
CA ASP A 233 18.05 8.27 5.77
C ASP A 233 17.45 8.53 4.38
N VAL A 234 16.71 9.63 4.27
CA VAL A 234 16.05 10.06 3.03
C VAL A 234 17.08 10.35 1.92
N GLU A 235 18.22 10.93 2.26
CA GLU A 235 19.26 11.26 1.28
C GLU A 235 19.92 10.00 0.71
N ALA A 236 20.17 8.99 1.54
CA ALA A 236 20.64 7.69 1.07
C ALA A 236 19.60 7.02 0.17
N LEU A 237 18.31 7.06 0.53
CA LEU A 237 17.24 6.53 -0.30
C LEU A 237 17.19 7.18 -1.69
N VAL A 238 17.24 8.52 -1.75
CA VAL A 238 17.28 9.27 -3.01
C VAL A 238 18.53 8.92 -3.83
N ARG A 239 19.69 8.74 -3.18
CA ARG A 239 20.94 8.32 -3.83
C ARG A 239 20.83 6.93 -4.44
N HIS A 240 20.21 5.97 -3.74
CA HIS A 240 19.95 4.62 -4.24
C HIS A 240 19.02 4.64 -5.44
N ILE A 241 17.92 5.38 -5.37
CA ILE A 241 16.98 5.56 -6.49
C ILE A 241 17.70 6.11 -7.72
N ARG A 242 18.53 7.14 -7.54
CA ARG A 242 19.32 7.72 -8.62
C ARG A 242 20.30 6.71 -9.23
N ALA A 243 20.95 5.89 -8.42
CA ALA A 243 21.91 4.89 -8.87
C ALA A 243 21.27 3.74 -9.67
N GLY A 244 19.95 3.55 -9.55
CA GLY A 244 19.21 2.56 -10.33
C GLY A 244 18.76 3.03 -11.72
N GLN A 245 18.91 4.32 -12.06
CA GLN A 245 18.66 4.77 -13.43
C GLN A 245 19.73 4.21 -14.37
N THR A 246 19.32 3.65 -15.51
CA THR A 246 20.23 3.00 -16.44
C THR A 246 20.43 3.81 -17.73
N PHE A 247 21.27 3.29 -18.64
CA PHE A 247 21.66 3.97 -19.88
C PHE A 247 20.50 4.21 -20.86
N ASP A 248 19.46 3.37 -20.83
CA ASP A 248 18.28 3.50 -21.71
C ASP A 248 17.25 4.50 -21.16
N GLY A 249 17.57 5.11 -20.01
CA GLY A 249 16.78 6.11 -19.31
C GLY A 249 15.79 5.56 -18.30
N GLY A 250 15.50 4.25 -18.33
CA GLY A 250 14.64 3.60 -17.36
C GLY A 250 15.31 3.42 -16.00
N VAL A 251 14.56 2.84 -15.07
CA VAL A 251 15.06 2.49 -13.73
C VAL A 251 15.00 0.98 -13.58
N ALA A 252 16.09 0.41 -13.09
CA ALA A 252 16.21 -1.02 -12.85
C ALA A 252 15.91 -1.38 -11.40
N GLU A 253 15.91 -2.69 -11.11
CA GLU A 253 15.81 -3.22 -9.76
C GLU A 253 16.84 -2.56 -8.83
N SER A 254 18.09 -2.57 -9.26
CA SER A 254 19.25 -1.98 -8.59
C SER A 254 20.24 -1.51 -9.66
N SER A 255 21.29 -0.81 -9.25
CA SER A 255 22.33 -0.33 -10.16
C SER A 255 22.86 -1.45 -11.06
N MET A 256 23.03 -1.16 -12.35
CA MET A 256 23.52 -2.08 -13.40
C MET A 256 22.57 -3.23 -13.80
N HIS A 257 21.35 -3.32 -13.24
CA HIS A 257 20.35 -4.27 -13.72
C HIS A 257 19.57 -3.73 -14.94
N GLU A 258 18.75 -4.56 -15.56
CA GLU A 258 17.88 -4.18 -16.68
C GLU A 258 16.76 -3.24 -16.21
N SER A 259 16.50 -2.18 -16.99
CA SER A 259 15.39 -1.26 -16.75
C SER A 259 14.04 -1.97 -16.81
N HIS A 260 13.12 -1.58 -15.93
CA HIS A 260 11.77 -2.13 -15.90
C HIS A 260 10.74 -1.06 -15.53
N ALA A 261 9.61 -1.00 -16.25
CA ALA A 261 8.55 -0.02 -16.03
C ALA A 261 7.99 -0.06 -14.59
N GLY A 262 7.88 -1.26 -14.01
CA GLY A 262 7.49 -1.40 -12.59
C GLY A 262 8.48 -0.76 -11.61
N TYR A 263 9.79 -0.88 -11.86
CA TYR A 263 10.80 -0.23 -11.00
C TYR A 263 10.88 1.27 -11.25
N ALA A 264 10.68 1.72 -12.49
CA ALA A 264 10.53 3.15 -12.82
C ALA A 264 9.34 3.77 -12.07
N TYR A 265 8.19 3.10 -12.05
CA TYR A 265 7.03 3.53 -11.26
C TYR A 265 7.38 3.63 -9.77
N CYS A 266 8.00 2.60 -9.19
CA CYS A 266 8.34 2.58 -7.78
C CYS A 266 9.32 3.72 -7.42
N ALA A 267 10.36 3.92 -8.22
CA ALA A 267 11.34 4.99 -8.03
C ALA A 267 10.70 6.38 -8.08
N VAL A 268 9.92 6.67 -9.12
CA VAL A 268 9.26 7.96 -9.30
C VAL A 268 8.19 8.20 -8.23
N SER A 269 7.42 7.18 -7.87
CA SER A 269 6.41 7.28 -6.80
C SER A 269 7.06 7.52 -5.44
N ALA A 270 8.19 6.87 -5.14
CA ALA A 270 8.94 7.13 -3.92
C ALA A 270 9.40 8.59 -3.85
N LEU A 271 10.00 9.12 -4.92
CA LEU A 271 10.41 10.53 -4.99
C LEU A 271 9.22 11.48 -4.84
N SER A 272 8.10 11.18 -5.49
CA SER A 272 6.85 11.94 -5.35
C SER A 272 6.39 11.99 -3.89
N LEU A 273 6.32 10.85 -3.20
CA LEU A 273 5.88 10.77 -1.80
C LEU A 273 6.84 11.45 -0.82
N LEU A 274 8.15 11.42 -1.08
CA LEU A 274 9.15 12.12 -0.26
C LEU A 274 8.97 13.64 -0.31
N SER A 275 8.53 14.18 -1.45
CA SER A 275 8.27 15.61 -1.66
C SER A 275 6.80 16.00 -1.51
N ARG A 276 5.90 15.04 -1.24
CA ARG A 276 4.47 15.28 -1.18
C ARG A 276 4.08 16.00 0.11
N PRO A 277 3.30 17.10 0.05
CA PRO A 277 2.71 17.73 1.23
C PRO A 277 1.89 16.73 2.05
N LEU A 278 1.79 16.98 3.35
CA LEU A 278 1.05 16.09 4.25
C LEU A 278 -0.46 16.30 4.24
N GLU A 279 -0.89 17.51 3.85
CA GLU A 279 -2.29 17.90 3.74
C GLU A 279 -2.49 18.75 2.48
N GLY A 280 -3.69 18.69 1.91
CA GLY A 280 -4.14 19.60 0.88
C GLY A 280 -4.22 18.98 -0.52
N ASN A 281 -4.99 19.64 -1.39
CA ASN A 281 -5.04 19.27 -2.80
C ASN A 281 -3.67 19.50 -3.44
N VAL A 282 -3.29 18.61 -4.36
CA VAL A 282 -2.03 18.46 -5.12
C VAL A 282 -1.62 19.71 -5.95
N ALA A 283 -2.17 20.90 -5.66
CA ALA A 283 -1.99 22.13 -6.43
C ALA A 283 -0.90 23.08 -5.88
N GLU A 284 -0.44 22.90 -4.64
CA GLU A 284 0.67 23.70 -4.09
C GLU A 284 1.94 22.85 -4.04
N THR A 285 2.63 22.80 -5.17
CA THR A 285 3.99 22.28 -5.28
C THR A 285 4.91 23.16 -4.43
N GLN A 286 5.30 22.68 -3.25
CA GLN A 286 6.51 23.20 -2.62
C GLN A 286 7.70 22.87 -3.52
N THR A 287 8.72 23.73 -3.48
CA THR A 287 9.97 23.64 -4.24
C THR A 287 10.40 22.18 -4.38
N GLY A 288 10.57 21.75 -5.63
CA GLY A 288 10.71 20.35 -6.02
C GLY A 288 11.76 19.54 -5.26
N PRO A 289 11.83 18.22 -5.50
CA PRO A 289 12.84 17.36 -4.86
C PRO A 289 14.22 18.02 -4.95
N PRO A 290 15.11 17.86 -3.95
CA PRO A 290 16.46 18.44 -4.00
C PRO A 290 17.02 18.22 -5.41
N GLN A 291 17.52 19.29 -6.03
CA GLN A 291 17.79 19.49 -7.47
C GLN A 291 18.78 18.49 -8.14
N SER A 292 18.93 17.27 -7.61
CA SER A 292 19.88 16.23 -8.02
C SER A 292 19.28 14.82 -8.10
N SER A 293 17.97 14.70 -8.37
CA SER A 293 17.29 13.42 -8.62
C SER A 293 17.30 13.03 -10.12
N VAL A 294 16.84 11.81 -10.42
CA VAL A 294 16.90 11.11 -11.72
C VAL A 294 16.70 11.99 -12.98
N ASN A 295 17.33 11.63 -14.09
CA ASN A 295 17.21 12.33 -15.37
C ASN A 295 15.81 12.12 -15.98
N ILE A 296 14.93 13.12 -15.80
CA ILE A 296 13.52 13.07 -16.20
C ILE A 296 13.34 12.89 -17.71
N PRO A 297 13.96 13.68 -18.61
CA PRO A 297 13.83 13.47 -20.06
C PRO A 297 14.11 12.04 -20.51
N TYR A 298 15.11 11.40 -19.90
CA TYR A 298 15.47 10.01 -20.20
C TYR A 298 14.42 9.01 -19.70
N ILE A 299 13.81 9.24 -18.54
CA ILE A 299 12.67 8.44 -18.07
C ILE A 299 11.47 8.60 -19.01
N LEU A 300 11.15 9.82 -19.45
CA LEU A 300 10.04 10.05 -20.37
C LEU A 300 10.26 9.33 -21.71
N HIS A 301 11.49 9.35 -22.23
CA HIS A 301 11.89 8.59 -23.42
C HIS A 301 11.70 7.07 -23.20
N PHE A 302 12.18 6.56 -22.06
CA PHE A 302 11.99 5.15 -21.68
C PHE A 302 10.50 4.78 -21.64
N LEU A 303 9.65 5.58 -21.00
CA LEU A 303 8.20 5.34 -20.89
C LEU A 303 7.52 5.37 -22.25
N ALA A 304 7.82 6.37 -23.08
CA ALA A 304 7.26 6.49 -24.43
C ALA A 304 7.62 5.30 -25.33
N SER A 305 8.76 4.65 -25.08
CA SER A 305 9.25 3.48 -25.81
C SER A 305 8.63 2.15 -25.35
N ARG A 306 7.72 2.15 -24.36
CA ARG A 306 7.02 0.94 -23.89
C ARG A 306 5.72 0.65 -24.62
N GLN A 307 5.18 1.64 -25.34
CA GLN A 307 3.94 1.50 -26.09
C GLN A 307 4.24 1.02 -27.52
N PHE A 308 3.45 0.08 -28.04
CA PHE A 308 3.60 -0.46 -29.40
C PHE A 308 2.26 -0.96 -29.94
N GLU A 309 2.18 -1.10 -31.27
CA GLU A 309 1.02 -1.71 -31.93
C GLU A 309 0.83 -3.15 -31.46
N TYR A 310 -0.30 -3.41 -30.82
CA TYR A 310 -0.67 -4.77 -30.42
C TYR A 310 -1.21 -5.54 -31.63
N THR A 311 -0.70 -6.75 -31.83
CA THR A 311 -1.19 -7.69 -32.85
C THR A 311 -1.77 -8.92 -32.17
N ASP A 312 -2.92 -9.40 -32.65
CA ASP A 312 -3.46 -10.68 -32.20
C ASP A 312 -2.48 -11.80 -32.57
N VAL A 313 -2.22 -12.69 -31.62
CA VAL A 313 -1.37 -13.87 -31.84
C VAL A 313 -2.11 -14.82 -32.79
N LEU A 314 -1.46 -15.28 -33.85
CA LEU A 314 -2.09 -16.12 -34.89
C LEU A 314 -2.21 -17.60 -34.49
N SER A 315 -1.68 -17.99 -33.33
CA SER A 315 -1.54 -19.36 -32.85
C SER A 315 -2.05 -19.47 -31.41
N ASP A 316 -2.82 -20.53 -31.14
CA ASP A 316 -3.43 -20.82 -29.83
C ASP A 316 -2.44 -21.53 -28.86
N GLU A 317 -1.17 -21.72 -29.25
CA GLU A 317 -0.31 -22.72 -28.59
C GLU A 317 0.78 -22.19 -27.64
N ASP A 318 1.13 -20.89 -27.60
CA ASP A 318 2.17 -20.39 -26.68
C ASP A 318 1.94 -18.95 -26.17
N ASP A 319 1.99 -18.74 -24.84
CA ASP A 319 1.93 -17.43 -24.16
C ASP A 319 3.17 -16.54 -24.40
N ASP A 320 4.23 -17.09 -25.02
CA ASP A 320 5.51 -16.43 -25.29
C ASP A 320 5.66 -15.97 -26.76
N GLU A 321 4.63 -16.15 -27.60
CA GLU A 321 4.66 -15.64 -28.98
C GLU A 321 4.68 -14.10 -29.03
N GLU A 322 5.42 -13.56 -30.01
CA GLU A 322 5.54 -12.12 -30.23
C GLU A 322 4.17 -11.52 -30.58
N ASN A 323 3.62 -10.72 -29.65
CA ASN A 323 2.34 -10.02 -29.83
C ASN A 323 2.50 -8.55 -30.23
N PHE A 324 3.64 -8.24 -30.86
CA PHE A 324 4.00 -6.91 -31.33
C PHE A 324 4.42 -6.96 -32.80
N PHE A 325 4.08 -5.92 -33.54
CA PHE A 325 4.53 -5.79 -34.92
C PHE A 325 6.03 -5.48 -34.98
N GLN A 326 6.81 -6.41 -35.53
CA GLN A 326 8.19 -6.15 -35.96
C GLN A 326 8.23 -6.00 -37.49
N PRO A 327 8.41 -4.79 -38.03
CA PRO A 327 8.48 -4.63 -39.48
C PRO A 327 9.75 -5.26 -40.04
N ASP A 328 9.61 -6.05 -41.11
CA ASP A 328 10.75 -6.60 -41.87
C ASP A 328 11.68 -5.51 -42.46
N SER A 329 11.21 -4.26 -42.51
CA SER A 329 11.97 -3.12 -43.01
C SER A 329 11.49 -1.80 -42.39
N LEU A 330 12.43 -0.93 -42.02
CA LEU A 330 12.14 0.43 -41.56
C LEU A 330 11.30 1.25 -42.56
N SER A 331 11.35 0.92 -43.85
CA SER A 331 10.55 1.60 -44.89
C SER A 331 9.04 1.39 -44.77
N ARG A 332 8.60 0.39 -43.98
CA ARG A 332 7.18 0.15 -43.67
C ARG A 332 6.69 0.95 -42.45
N LEU A 333 7.59 1.62 -41.73
CA LEU A 333 7.20 2.49 -40.63
C LEU A 333 6.58 3.78 -41.20
N SER A 334 5.33 4.03 -40.84
CA SER A 334 4.68 5.30 -41.13
C SER A 334 5.07 6.33 -40.07
N LEU A 335 5.37 7.55 -40.52
CA LEU A 335 5.52 8.72 -39.63
C LEU A 335 4.20 9.48 -39.46
N THR A 336 3.07 8.89 -39.83
CA THR A 336 1.75 9.49 -39.61
C THR A 336 1.47 9.60 -38.11
N ASP A 337 0.90 10.73 -37.68
CA ASP A 337 0.51 10.97 -36.29
C ASP A 337 -0.68 10.12 -35.80
N GLU A 338 -1.17 9.19 -36.62
CA GLU A 338 -2.29 8.31 -36.27
C GLU A 338 -1.79 7.08 -35.51
N TYR A 339 -2.23 6.93 -34.26
CA TYR A 339 -1.98 5.74 -33.46
C TYR A 339 -2.75 4.53 -34.03
N PRO A 340 -2.17 3.31 -33.95
CA PRO A 340 -2.87 2.10 -34.38
C PRO A 340 -4.10 1.83 -33.48
N PRO A 341 -5.06 1.00 -33.93
CA PRO A 341 -6.31 0.78 -33.19
C PRO A 341 -6.13 0.26 -31.76
N PHE A 342 -5.10 -0.55 -31.53
CA PHE A 342 -4.78 -1.16 -30.24
C PHE A 342 -3.30 -0.94 -29.91
N VAL A 343 -3.03 -0.37 -28.73
CA VAL A 343 -1.67 -0.18 -28.24
C VAL A 343 -1.51 -0.89 -26.90
N GLY A 344 -0.61 -1.87 -26.88
CA GLY A 344 -0.18 -2.56 -25.68
C GLY A 344 1.06 -1.91 -25.06
N PHE A 345 1.39 -2.30 -23.83
CA PHE A 345 2.58 -1.84 -23.14
C PHE A 345 3.39 -3.02 -22.61
N ASN A 346 4.72 -2.89 -22.64
CA ASN A 346 5.63 -3.83 -22.01
C ASN A 346 6.37 -3.21 -20.82
N GLY A 347 6.98 -4.08 -20.01
CA GLY A 347 7.79 -3.66 -18.88
C GLY A 347 9.21 -3.27 -19.26
N ARG A 348 9.73 -3.86 -20.35
CA ARG A 348 11.10 -3.73 -20.82
C ARG A 348 11.17 -4.00 -22.32
N VAL A 349 12.26 -3.56 -22.94
CA VAL A 349 12.47 -3.65 -24.39
C VAL A 349 12.30 -5.08 -24.91
N ASN A 350 11.69 -5.21 -26.10
CA ASN A 350 11.45 -6.49 -26.79
C ASN A 350 10.67 -7.52 -25.95
N LYS A 351 9.67 -7.08 -25.18
CA LYS A 351 8.74 -7.96 -24.48
C LYS A 351 7.30 -7.72 -24.90
N VAL A 352 6.51 -8.76 -24.68
CA VAL A 352 5.09 -8.83 -25.01
C VAL A 352 4.25 -7.86 -24.18
N ALA A 353 3.06 -7.56 -24.69
CA ALA A 353 2.07 -6.72 -24.03
C ALA A 353 1.52 -7.41 -22.77
N ASP A 354 1.36 -6.66 -21.69
CA ASP A 354 0.73 -7.10 -20.46
C ASP A 354 -0.13 -5.95 -19.89
N THR A 355 -1.36 -6.28 -19.50
CA THR A 355 -2.36 -5.35 -18.94
C THR A 355 -1.77 -4.44 -17.87
N CYS A 356 -0.92 -4.95 -16.98
CA CYS A 356 -0.45 -4.15 -15.86
C CYS A 356 0.52 -3.05 -16.29
N TYR A 357 1.21 -3.18 -17.44
CA TYR A 357 2.12 -2.15 -17.92
C TYR A 357 1.40 -0.93 -18.49
N CYS A 358 0.13 -1.05 -18.91
CA CYS A 358 -0.69 0.13 -19.17
C CYS A 358 -0.74 1.03 -17.91
N TRP A 359 -0.87 0.42 -16.73
CA TRP A 359 -0.81 1.16 -15.47
C TRP A 359 0.61 1.60 -15.13
N TRP A 360 1.59 0.70 -15.10
CA TRP A 360 2.95 1.04 -14.65
C TRP A 360 3.57 2.15 -15.51
N VAL A 361 3.30 2.19 -16.81
CA VAL A 361 3.83 3.21 -17.72
C VAL A 361 3.01 4.51 -17.61
N CYS A 362 1.70 4.48 -17.80
CA CYS A 362 0.88 5.69 -17.79
C CYS A 362 0.82 6.33 -16.40
N GLY A 363 0.78 5.54 -15.33
CA GLY A 363 0.84 6.02 -13.96
C GLY A 363 2.17 6.75 -13.67
N THR A 364 3.30 6.22 -14.12
CA THR A 364 4.60 6.89 -13.98
C THR A 364 4.63 8.22 -14.73
N ALA A 365 4.15 8.23 -15.98
CA ALA A 365 4.08 9.45 -16.79
C ALA A 365 3.20 10.52 -16.13
N GLU A 366 2.07 10.12 -15.55
CA GLU A 366 1.15 11.01 -14.84
C GLU A 366 1.76 11.58 -13.55
N ILE A 367 2.52 10.80 -12.77
CA ILE A 367 3.25 11.31 -11.61
C ILE A 367 4.27 12.38 -12.05
N LEU A 368 5.04 12.11 -13.11
CA LEU A 368 6.02 13.07 -13.62
C LEU A 368 5.35 14.36 -14.12
N ARG A 369 4.21 14.24 -14.82
CA ARG A 369 3.40 15.39 -15.25
C ARG A 369 2.92 16.22 -14.05
N GLN A 370 2.51 15.58 -12.95
CA GLN A 370 2.08 16.28 -11.73
C GLN A 370 3.24 16.95 -11.01
N MET A 371 4.38 16.27 -10.86
CA MET A 371 5.57 16.80 -10.19
C MET A 371 6.19 18.00 -10.92
N HIS A 372 6.14 17.98 -12.26
CA HIS A 372 6.77 19.00 -13.12
C HIS A 372 5.75 19.81 -13.92
N SER A 373 4.53 19.98 -13.38
CA SER A 373 3.45 20.70 -14.08
C SER A 373 3.81 22.15 -14.41
N SER A 374 4.61 22.81 -13.56
CA SER A 374 5.12 24.17 -13.78
C SER A 374 6.20 24.25 -14.88
N GLU A 375 6.84 23.13 -15.21
CA GLU A 375 7.90 23.04 -16.23
C GLU A 375 7.34 22.64 -17.61
N GLY A 376 6.03 22.38 -17.70
CA GLY A 376 5.39 21.98 -18.95
C GLY A 376 5.77 20.57 -19.41
N VAL A 377 6.22 19.71 -18.50
CA VAL A 377 6.54 18.31 -18.82
C VAL A 377 5.27 17.55 -19.23
N TYR A 378 5.26 17.04 -20.46
CA TYR A 378 4.15 16.25 -21.00
C TYR A 378 4.69 15.12 -21.88
N VAL A 379 4.08 13.93 -21.76
CA VAL A 379 4.35 12.80 -22.67
C VAL A 379 3.05 12.38 -23.31
N SER A 380 2.99 12.44 -24.64
CA SER A 380 1.85 11.93 -25.40
C SER A 380 1.88 10.40 -25.40
N MET A 381 0.92 9.79 -24.71
CA MET A 381 0.65 8.36 -24.79
C MET A 381 -0.49 8.11 -25.78
N ALA A 382 -0.53 6.94 -26.40
CA ALA A 382 -1.62 6.48 -27.26
C ALA A 382 -2.91 6.17 -26.46
N GLN A 383 -3.48 7.18 -25.78
CA GLN A 383 -4.51 7.00 -24.76
C GLN A 383 -5.74 6.22 -25.24
N GLU A 384 -6.31 6.59 -26.38
CA GLU A 384 -7.50 5.90 -26.92
C GLU A 384 -7.18 4.47 -27.36
N SER A 385 -6.04 4.26 -28.01
CA SER A 385 -5.60 2.92 -28.44
C SER A 385 -5.27 2.01 -27.26
N ALA A 386 -4.69 2.55 -26.19
CA ALA A 386 -4.43 1.86 -24.93
C ALA A 386 -5.74 1.50 -24.22
N ARG A 387 -6.69 2.44 -24.16
CA ARG A 387 -8.03 2.22 -23.64
C ARG A 387 -8.73 1.08 -24.39
N ARG A 388 -8.67 1.08 -25.73
CA ARG A 388 -9.25 0.02 -26.56
C ARG A 388 -8.57 -1.33 -26.36
N PHE A 389 -7.24 -1.37 -26.22
CA PHE A 389 -6.53 -2.60 -25.87
C PHE A 389 -7.06 -3.19 -24.55
N LEU A 390 -7.19 -2.37 -23.50
CA LEU A 390 -7.75 -2.83 -22.22
C LEU A 390 -9.20 -3.32 -22.36
N MET A 391 -10.07 -2.55 -23.02
CA MET A 391 -11.51 -2.86 -23.09
C MET A 391 -11.86 -4.02 -24.03
N ASP A 392 -11.16 -4.13 -25.15
CA ASP A 392 -11.52 -5.05 -26.23
C ASP A 392 -10.69 -6.33 -26.21
N LYS A 393 -9.47 -6.27 -25.65
CA LYS A 393 -8.52 -7.40 -25.68
C LYS A 393 -8.33 -8.07 -24.32
N THR A 394 -8.26 -7.31 -23.22
CA THR A 394 -7.90 -7.88 -21.90
C THR A 394 -9.05 -7.90 -20.89
N GLN A 395 -10.13 -7.16 -21.12
CA GLN A 395 -11.35 -7.24 -20.33
C GLN A 395 -12.00 -8.62 -20.48
N HIS A 396 -12.30 -9.28 -19.36
CA HIS A 396 -12.85 -10.63 -19.38
C HIS A 396 -14.39 -10.64 -19.31
N LEU A 397 -15.03 -11.65 -19.92
CA LEU A 397 -16.49 -11.79 -20.03
C LEU A 397 -17.22 -11.83 -18.68
N ILE A 398 -16.56 -12.29 -17.62
CA ILE A 398 -17.14 -12.37 -16.26
C ILE A 398 -16.88 -11.11 -15.41
N GLY A 399 -16.17 -10.13 -15.96
CA GLY A 399 -15.51 -9.06 -15.20
C GLY A 399 -14.09 -9.43 -14.80
N GLY A 400 -13.33 -8.42 -14.40
CA GLY A 400 -11.88 -8.49 -14.24
C GLY A 400 -11.14 -8.31 -15.57
N PHE A 401 -9.82 -8.19 -15.48
CA PHE A 401 -8.91 -8.16 -16.62
C PHE A 401 -7.90 -9.29 -16.48
N SER A 402 -7.51 -9.88 -17.61
CA SER A 402 -6.44 -10.86 -17.69
C SER A 402 -5.08 -10.20 -17.88
N LYS A 403 -4.00 -10.94 -17.62
CA LYS A 403 -2.63 -10.51 -17.92
C LYS A 403 -2.43 -10.22 -19.41
N HIS A 404 -2.85 -11.17 -20.24
CA HIS A 404 -2.76 -11.13 -21.70
C HIS A 404 -4.15 -11.41 -22.30
N PRO A 405 -4.43 -10.94 -23.53
CA PRO A 405 -5.67 -11.24 -24.23
C PRO A 405 -5.96 -12.74 -24.28
N GLY A 406 -7.23 -13.12 -24.08
CA GLY A 406 -7.68 -14.52 -24.05
C GLY A 406 -7.42 -15.26 -22.72
N GLY A 407 -6.54 -14.77 -21.85
CA GLY A 407 -6.25 -15.38 -20.55
C GLY A 407 -7.39 -15.25 -19.52
N PRO A 408 -7.35 -16.03 -18.42
CA PRO A 408 -8.29 -15.87 -17.31
C PRO A 408 -8.02 -14.55 -16.55
N PRO A 409 -9.04 -13.93 -15.94
CA PRO A 409 -8.84 -12.74 -15.12
C PRO A 409 -8.24 -13.11 -13.77
N ASP A 410 -7.38 -12.26 -13.25
CA ASP A 410 -6.81 -12.37 -11.92
C ASP A 410 -6.93 -11.06 -11.14
N VAL A 411 -6.74 -11.11 -9.82
CA VAL A 411 -6.96 -9.98 -8.91
C VAL A 411 -6.00 -8.83 -9.19
N TYR A 412 -4.75 -9.13 -9.58
CA TYR A 412 -3.72 -8.13 -9.82
C TYR A 412 -4.01 -7.37 -11.11
N HIS A 413 -4.16 -8.09 -12.23
CA HIS A 413 -4.41 -7.46 -13.53
C HIS A 413 -5.80 -6.84 -13.60
N ALA A 414 -6.80 -7.41 -12.91
CA ALA A 414 -8.10 -6.76 -12.78
C ALA A 414 -7.98 -5.37 -12.12
N TYR A 415 -7.21 -5.26 -11.04
CA TYR A 415 -7.03 -3.96 -10.38
C TYR A 415 -6.18 -3.01 -11.23
N PHE A 416 -5.03 -3.47 -11.75
CA PHE A 416 -4.17 -2.60 -12.57
C PHE A 416 -4.80 -2.20 -13.91
N GLY A 417 -5.65 -3.03 -14.51
CA GLY A 417 -6.46 -2.65 -15.66
C GLY A 417 -7.41 -1.50 -15.32
N LEU A 418 -8.08 -1.56 -14.16
CA LEU A 418 -8.90 -0.45 -13.67
C LEU A 418 -8.06 0.79 -13.31
N SER A 419 -6.90 0.64 -12.67
CA SER A 419 -6.00 1.76 -12.36
C SER A 419 -5.50 2.45 -13.62
N ALA A 420 -5.16 1.69 -14.66
CA ALA A 420 -4.78 2.23 -15.97
C ALA A 420 -5.93 3.04 -16.58
N LEU A 421 -7.14 2.48 -16.60
CA LEU A 421 -8.33 3.18 -17.09
C LEU A 421 -8.65 4.45 -16.28
N ALA A 422 -8.47 4.42 -14.96
CA ALA A 422 -8.68 5.59 -14.11
C ALA A 422 -7.68 6.72 -14.42
N VAL A 423 -6.41 6.39 -14.69
CA VAL A 423 -5.40 7.36 -15.15
C VAL A 423 -5.71 7.91 -16.53
N LEU A 424 -6.22 7.06 -17.44
CA LEU A 424 -6.67 7.48 -18.77
C LEU A 424 -7.98 8.29 -18.74
N GLY A 425 -8.56 8.52 -17.57
CA GLY A 425 -9.77 9.33 -17.41
C GLY A 425 -11.07 8.61 -17.78
N GLU A 426 -11.11 7.29 -17.63
CA GLU A 426 -12.30 6.50 -17.96
C GLU A 426 -13.53 6.96 -17.16
N PRO A 427 -14.64 7.30 -17.84
CA PRO A 427 -15.86 7.69 -17.16
C PRO A 427 -16.40 6.60 -16.23
N GLY A 428 -16.86 7.02 -15.06
CA GLY A 428 -17.53 6.14 -14.10
C GLY A 428 -16.61 5.50 -13.05
N LEU A 429 -15.30 5.70 -13.15
CA LEU A 429 -14.34 5.41 -12.08
C LEU A 429 -14.14 6.63 -11.18
N LYS A 430 -13.82 6.41 -9.90
CA LYS A 430 -13.49 7.50 -8.97
C LYS A 430 -12.22 8.26 -9.41
N PRO A 431 -12.08 9.55 -9.04
CA PRO A 431 -10.81 10.25 -9.16
C PRO A 431 -9.69 9.47 -8.49
N PHE A 432 -8.54 9.37 -9.16
CA PHE A 432 -7.47 8.46 -8.79
C PHE A 432 -6.21 9.20 -8.34
N ASP A 433 -5.53 8.64 -7.35
CA ASP A 433 -4.20 9.06 -6.90
C ASP A 433 -3.15 8.11 -7.46
N VAL A 434 -2.29 8.66 -8.32
CA VAL A 434 -1.28 7.85 -9.02
C VAL A 434 -0.09 7.47 -8.14
N GLY A 435 0.21 8.27 -7.11
CA GLY A 435 1.36 8.06 -6.24
C GLY A 435 1.15 6.95 -5.22
N LEU A 436 -0.08 6.68 -4.82
CA LEU A 436 -0.45 5.58 -3.92
C LEU A 436 -1.30 4.48 -4.57
N CYS A 437 -1.69 4.66 -5.84
CA CYS A 437 -2.52 3.71 -6.59
C CYS A 437 -3.84 3.41 -5.87
N VAL A 438 -4.57 4.44 -5.46
CA VAL A 438 -5.87 4.37 -4.75
C VAL A 438 -6.79 5.52 -5.19
N SER A 439 -8.06 5.48 -4.82
CA SER A 439 -8.95 6.64 -5.02
C SER A 439 -8.50 7.86 -4.21
N LYS A 440 -8.82 9.07 -4.69
CA LYS A 440 -8.58 10.32 -3.93
C LYS A 440 -9.38 10.38 -2.63
N ASP A 441 -10.52 9.69 -2.54
CA ASP A 441 -11.26 9.54 -1.29
C ASP A 441 -10.42 8.82 -0.22
N THR A 442 -9.68 7.78 -0.63
CA THR A 442 -8.78 7.06 0.26
C THR A 442 -7.65 7.95 0.76
N ILE A 443 -7.11 8.83 -0.10
CA ILE A 443 -6.13 9.85 0.31
C ILE A 443 -6.69 10.76 1.40
N ALA A 444 -7.90 11.29 1.22
CA ALA A 444 -8.54 12.15 2.21
C ALA A 444 -8.74 11.44 3.56
N LYS A 445 -9.03 10.13 3.55
CA LYS A 445 -9.10 9.30 4.77
C LYS A 445 -7.73 9.13 5.41
N ILE A 446 -6.68 8.90 4.63
CA ILE A 446 -5.30 8.82 5.16
C ILE A 446 -4.93 10.15 5.85
N GLU A 447 -5.13 11.29 5.19
CA GLU A 447 -4.84 12.62 5.76
C GLU A 447 -5.63 12.85 7.07
N THR A 448 -6.90 12.46 7.10
CA THR A 448 -7.72 12.53 8.32
C THR A 448 -7.20 11.62 9.43
N GLY A 449 -6.83 10.38 9.11
CA GLY A 449 -6.23 9.45 10.06
C GLY A 449 -4.93 9.97 10.66
N ARG A 450 -4.11 10.64 9.85
CA ARG A 450 -2.84 11.24 10.28
C ARG A 450 -3.03 12.36 11.28
N ARG A 451 -3.97 13.27 11.05
CA ARG A 451 -4.35 14.29 12.03
C ARG A 451 -4.71 13.67 13.38
N GLY A 452 -5.49 12.59 13.34
CA GLY A 452 -5.87 11.84 14.54
C GLY A 452 -4.70 11.21 15.28
N LEU A 453 -3.74 10.63 14.55
CA LEU A 453 -2.50 10.10 15.13
C LEU A 453 -1.74 11.21 15.87
N PHE A 454 -1.47 12.34 15.21
CA PHE A 454 -0.64 13.40 15.78
C PHE A 454 -1.33 14.14 16.93
N ARG A 455 -2.64 14.43 16.83
CA ARG A 455 -3.38 15.11 17.91
C ARG A 455 -3.35 14.31 19.22
N ARG A 456 -3.53 12.98 19.15
CA ARG A 456 -3.49 12.11 20.34
C ARG A 456 -2.13 12.13 21.05
N MET A 457 -1.05 12.36 20.30
CA MET A 457 0.29 12.46 20.88
C MET A 457 0.48 13.77 21.63
N SER A 458 -0.04 14.89 21.08
CA SER A 458 -0.04 16.18 21.78
C SER A 458 -0.82 16.12 23.09
N THR A 459 -2.02 15.51 23.09
CA THR A 459 -2.84 15.39 24.31
C THR A 459 -2.18 14.50 25.36
N ASN A 460 -1.55 13.40 24.95
CA ASN A 460 -0.80 12.53 25.86
C ASN A 460 0.42 13.25 26.46
N ALA A 461 1.15 14.04 25.66
CA ALA A 461 2.27 14.84 26.14
C ALA A 461 1.85 15.92 27.14
N GLU A 462 0.73 16.61 26.92
CA GLU A 462 0.18 17.60 27.85
C GLU A 462 -0.25 16.97 29.18
N SER A 463 -0.83 15.76 29.15
CA SER A 463 -1.18 15.01 30.37
C SER A 463 0.03 14.52 31.17
N SER A 464 1.22 14.48 30.54
CA SER A 464 2.48 14.03 31.14
C SER A 464 3.39 15.16 31.65
N LYS A 465 3.05 16.44 31.38
CA LYS A 465 3.79 17.57 31.94
C LYS A 465 3.47 17.69 33.45
N PRO A 466 4.47 17.72 34.34
CA PRO A 466 4.20 17.90 35.76
C PRO A 466 3.68 19.32 35.97
N SER A 467 2.42 19.47 36.38
CA SER A 467 1.91 20.79 36.76
C SER A 467 2.70 21.28 37.96
N ALA A 468 3.44 22.38 37.79
CA ALA A 468 4.02 23.10 38.91
C ALA A 468 2.91 23.48 39.90
N ASN A 469 3.14 23.15 41.18
CA ASN A 469 2.28 23.43 42.33
C ASN A 469 0.92 22.71 42.37
N LYS A 470 0.97 21.42 42.72
CA LYS A 470 0.19 20.90 43.85
C LYS A 470 0.97 19.74 44.48
N SER A 471 1.36 19.91 45.74
CA SER A 471 1.75 18.78 46.59
C SER A 471 0.59 17.78 46.60
N ILE A 472 0.77 16.63 45.94
CA ILE A 472 -0.13 15.48 46.05
C ILE A 472 0.74 14.29 46.39
N THR A 473 1.00 14.14 47.68
CA THR A 473 1.20 12.83 48.28
C THR A 473 -0.13 12.08 48.21
N GLY A 474 -0.27 11.15 47.27
CA GLY A 474 -1.41 10.24 47.19
C GLY A 474 -1.52 9.58 45.83
N ALA A 475 -1.29 8.27 45.78
CA ALA A 475 -1.57 7.46 44.61
C ALA A 475 -3.05 7.65 44.19
N ARG A 476 -3.29 8.05 42.94
CA ARG A 476 -4.66 8.21 42.43
C ARG A 476 -5.23 6.81 42.17
N GLN A 477 -6.07 6.33 43.09
CA GLN A 477 -6.91 5.15 42.86
C GLN A 477 -7.91 5.45 41.74
N LEU A 478 -7.83 4.69 40.65
CA LEU A 478 -8.84 4.71 39.60
C LEU A 478 -10.13 4.12 40.16
N SER A 479 -11.24 4.84 39.99
CA SER A 479 -12.53 4.34 40.45
C SER A 479 -13.02 3.21 39.54
N ARG A 480 -13.91 2.35 40.06
CA ARG A 480 -14.59 1.32 39.24
C ARG A 480 -15.28 1.92 38.01
N ARG A 481 -15.69 3.20 38.07
CA ARG A 481 -16.32 3.91 36.96
C ARG A 481 -15.32 4.28 35.87
N ASP A 482 -14.10 4.65 36.24
CA ASP A 482 -13.02 4.97 35.29
C ASP A 482 -12.55 3.71 34.55
N LEU A 483 -12.41 2.59 35.27
CA LEU A 483 -12.08 1.29 34.68
C LEU A 483 -13.16 0.77 33.72
N LEU A 484 -14.44 1.07 34.00
CA LEU A 484 -15.56 0.71 33.13
C LEU A 484 -15.63 1.58 31.88
N SER A 485 -15.39 2.89 31.99
CA SER A 485 -15.30 3.81 30.84
C SER A 485 -14.16 3.42 29.89
N MET A 486 -13.01 3.02 30.44
CA MET A 486 -11.90 2.50 29.63
C MET A 486 -12.26 1.17 28.94
N GLY A 487 -13.13 0.36 29.55
CA GLY A 487 -13.66 -0.85 28.93
C GLY A 487 -14.64 -0.57 27.77
N GLU A 488 -15.45 0.49 27.87
CA GLU A 488 -16.33 0.96 26.77
C GLU A 488 -15.52 1.37 25.54
N ASP A 489 -14.42 2.09 25.77
CA ASP A 489 -13.54 2.57 24.70
C ASP A 489 -12.74 1.45 24.01
N ILE A 490 -12.49 0.33 24.71
CA ILE A 490 -11.71 -0.81 24.20
C ILE A 490 -12.61 -1.85 23.49
N ALA A 491 -13.84 -2.05 23.96
CA ALA A 491 -14.73 -3.12 23.48
C ALA A 491 -15.82 -2.65 22.51
N GLY A 492 -16.01 -1.34 22.33
CA GLY A 492 -17.01 -0.79 21.42
C GLY A 492 -18.47 -1.11 21.80
N CYS A 493 -18.73 -1.51 23.05
CA CYS A 493 -20.05 -1.88 23.57
C CYS A 493 -20.43 -1.02 24.78
N ASN A 494 -21.72 -0.69 24.92
CA ASN A 494 -22.26 0.15 25.99
C ASN A 494 -22.29 -0.59 27.34
N VAL A 495 -21.80 0.01 28.43
CA VAL A 495 -21.79 -0.62 29.79
C VAL A 495 -23.18 -1.00 30.29
N ASN A 496 -24.24 -0.37 29.80
CA ASN A 496 -25.61 -0.75 30.18
C ASN A 496 -25.96 -2.16 29.68
N ASP A 497 -25.42 -2.61 28.54
CA ASP A 497 -25.67 -3.95 28.00
C ASP A 497 -24.90 -5.02 28.80
N MET A 498 -23.68 -4.68 29.25
CA MET A 498 -22.89 -5.53 30.14
C MET A 498 -23.48 -5.66 31.55
N LYS A 499 -24.05 -4.56 32.09
CA LYS A 499 -24.70 -4.55 33.41
C LYS A 499 -26.01 -5.36 33.43
N GLN A 500 -26.71 -5.44 32.31
CA GLN A 500 -27.98 -6.17 32.20
C GLN A 500 -27.80 -7.68 31.96
N ARG A 501 -26.56 -8.20 31.85
CA ARG A 501 -26.25 -9.62 31.63
C ARG A 501 -26.96 -10.23 30.41
N GLN A 502 -27.18 -9.46 29.35
CA GLN A 502 -27.91 -9.94 28.16
C GLN A 502 -27.03 -10.74 27.17
N THR A 503 -25.72 -10.89 27.44
CA THR A 503 -24.84 -11.76 26.66
C THR A 503 -24.10 -12.76 27.57
N SER A 504 -23.96 -14.00 27.09
CA SER A 504 -23.34 -15.12 27.82
C SER A 504 -21.84 -14.93 28.10
N GLU A 505 -21.20 -13.94 27.47
CA GLU A 505 -19.75 -13.74 27.47
C GLU A 505 -19.28 -12.53 28.29
N GLY A 506 -20.21 -11.67 28.73
CA GLY A 506 -19.89 -10.42 29.45
C GLY A 506 -19.05 -10.58 30.73
N PRO A 507 -19.30 -11.59 31.59
CA PRO A 507 -18.49 -11.82 32.79
C PRO A 507 -17.04 -12.24 32.47
N ALA A 508 -16.84 -13.09 31.46
CA ALA A 508 -15.52 -13.60 31.07
C ALA A 508 -14.65 -12.50 30.42
N LEU A 509 -15.27 -11.63 29.62
CA LEU A 509 -14.60 -10.50 28.99
C LEU A 509 -14.18 -9.44 30.03
N LEU A 510 -15.04 -9.16 31.01
CA LEU A 510 -14.71 -8.25 32.11
C LEU A 510 -13.56 -8.78 32.97
N GLU A 511 -13.51 -10.10 33.19
CA GLU A 511 -12.44 -10.75 33.96
C GLU A 511 -11.10 -10.70 33.22
N GLN A 512 -11.09 -10.89 31.88
CA GLN A 512 -9.89 -10.71 31.05
C GLN A 512 -9.37 -9.26 31.03
N ILE A 513 -10.27 -8.27 30.99
CA ILE A 513 -9.93 -6.84 31.04
C ILE A 513 -9.29 -6.49 32.40
N VAL A 514 -9.89 -6.95 33.50
CA VAL A 514 -9.35 -6.74 34.85
C VAL A 514 -8.00 -7.42 35.03
N GLN A 515 -7.82 -8.61 34.46
CA GLN A 515 -6.55 -9.34 34.51
C GLN A 515 -5.46 -8.63 33.71
N ARG A 516 -5.77 -8.09 32.53
CA ARG A 516 -4.84 -7.26 31.74
C ARG A 516 -4.48 -5.96 32.45
N ALA A 517 -5.43 -5.32 33.13
CA ALA A 517 -5.17 -4.08 33.87
C ALA A 517 -4.28 -4.28 35.11
N ARG A 518 -4.40 -5.44 35.80
CA ARG A 518 -3.52 -5.80 36.93
C ARG A 518 -2.08 -6.10 36.52
N ASN A 519 -1.85 -6.55 35.29
CA ASN A 519 -0.51 -6.85 34.80
C ASN A 519 0.26 -5.60 34.36
N SER A 520 -0.43 -4.49 34.08
CA SER A 520 0.17 -3.24 33.58
C SER A 520 0.41 -2.16 34.64
N LEU A 521 -0.13 -2.33 35.85
CA LEU A 521 -0.03 -1.39 36.96
C LEU A 521 0.16 -2.20 38.25
N GLN A 522 1.16 -1.88 39.08
CA GLN A 522 1.22 -2.46 40.43
C GLN A 522 -0.03 -2.04 41.21
N VAL A 523 -0.96 -2.98 41.37
CA VAL A 523 -2.14 -2.84 42.22
C VAL A 523 -1.79 -3.43 43.59
N SER A 524 -1.90 -2.63 44.65
CA SER A 524 -2.06 -3.17 46.02
C SER A 524 -3.52 -3.52 46.27
#